data_AF-W7UGB8-F1
#
_entry.id   AF-W7UGB8-F1
#
_cell.length_a   1.000
_cell.length_b   1.000
_cell.length_c   1.000
_cell.angle_alpha   90.00
_cell.angle_beta   90.00
_cell.angle_gamma   90.00
#
_symmetry.space_group_name_H-M   'P 1'
#
loop_
_entity.id
_entity.type
_entity.pdbx_description
1 polymer ?
#
loop_
_entity_poly.entity_id
_entity_poly.type
_entity_poly.pdbx_seq_one_letter_code
_entity_poly.pdbx_strand_id
1 'polypeptide(L)' 'MSNIEWGTETDKKLEQIAMKADYALEQRGGLDTRWNDTDDFPEVSVWGIREMLRKAYELGKAEK' A
#
# COMPACT_ATOMS: atom_id res chain seq x y z
N MET A 1 -9.22 -20.05 -7.57
CA MET A 1 -9.06 -18.66 -7.09
C MET A 1 -7.65 -18.26 -7.46
N SER A 2 -7.48 -17.25 -8.32
CA SER A 2 -6.14 -16.78 -8.69
C SER A 2 -5.46 -16.26 -7.44
N ASN A 3 -4.41 -16.94 -6.98
CA ASN A 3 -3.51 -16.39 -5.99
C ASN A 3 -2.93 -15.13 -6.60
N ILE A 4 -3.33 -13.97 -6.11
CA ILE A 4 -2.56 -12.76 -6.32
C ILE A 4 -1.27 -13.03 -5.56
N GLU A 5 -0.21 -13.41 -6.27
CA GLU A 5 1.13 -13.51 -5.70
C GLU A 5 1.55 -12.09 -5.32
N TRP A 6 1.26 -11.71 -4.07
CA TRP A 6 1.94 -10.58 -3.45
C TRP A 6 3.43 -10.87 -3.46
N GLY A 7 4.22 -9.95 -4.03
CA GLY A 7 5.68 -10.06 -4.01
C GLY A 7 6.37 -9.73 -5.32
N THR A 8 5.64 -9.25 -6.34
CA THR A 8 6.29 -8.65 -7.51
C THR A 8 7.07 -7.40 -7.12
N GLU A 9 8.01 -6.98 -7.96
CA GLU A 9 8.74 -5.74 -7.72
C GLU A 9 7.80 -4.51 -7.70
N THR A 10 6.73 -4.55 -8.51
CA THR A 10 5.69 -3.52 -8.51
C THR A 10 4.91 -3.51 -7.19
N ASP A 11 4.57 -4.66 -6.61
CA ASP A 11 3.88 -4.72 -5.30
C ASP A 11 4.72 -4.08 -4.19
N LYS A 12 6.03 -4.36 -4.16
CA LYS A 12 6.95 -3.75 -3.19
C LYS A 12 7.00 -2.22 -3.34
N LYS A 13 6.99 -1.71 -4.57
CA LYS A 13 6.94 -0.26 -4.81
C LYS A 13 5.61 0.34 -4.38
N LEU A 14 4.50 -0.35 -4.61
CA LEU A 14 3.17 0.08 -4.14
C LEU A 14 3.08 0.09 -2.61
N GLU A 15 3.64 -0.92 -1.94
CA GLU A 15 3.72 -0.97 -0.48
C GLU A 15 4.56 0.21 0.07
N GLN A 16 5.71 0.50 -0.55
CA GLN A 16 6.52 1.66 -0.17
C GLN A 16 5.78 2.99 -0.41
N ILE A 17 4.97 3.10 -1.46
CA ILE A 17 4.13 4.27 -1.70
C ILE A 17 3.11 4.43 -0.57
N ALA A 18 2.44 3.35 -0.17
CA ALA A 18 1.45 3.37 0.90
C ALA A 18 2.06 3.80 2.24
N MET A 19 3.18 3.18 2.65
CA MET A 19 3.88 3.53 3.88
C MET A 19 4.38 4.98 3.89
N LYS A 20 4.84 5.52 2.75
CA LYS A 20 5.26 6.93 2.67
C LYS A 20 4.10 7.92 2.71
N ALA A 21 2.91 7.50 2.31
CA ALA A 21 1.75 8.38 2.18
C ALA A 21 0.92 8.47 3.47
N ASP A 22 0.99 7.46 4.35
CA ASP A 22 0.20 7.42 5.57
C ASP A 22 1.01 6.83 6.75
N TYR A 23 1.05 7.58 7.85
CA TYR A 23 1.85 7.24 9.03
C TYR A 23 1.38 5.97 9.72
N ALA A 24 0.08 5.66 9.73
CA ALA A 24 -0.43 4.44 10.35
C ALA A 24 0.10 3.20 9.62
N LEU A 25 0.18 3.26 8.29
CA LEU A 25 0.73 2.20 7.45
C LEU A 25 2.26 2.09 7.58
N GLU A 26 2.96 3.24 7.73
CA GLU A 26 4.40 3.25 8.03
C GLU A 26 4.71 2.53 9.34
N GLN A 27 4.00 2.88 10.42
CA GLN A 27 4.20 2.26 11.74
C GLN A 27 3.81 0.79 11.74
N ARG A 28 2.76 0.42 10.99
CA ARG A 28 2.36 -0.98 10.81
C ARG A 28 3.45 -1.79 10.10
N GLY A 29 4.17 -1.19 9.16
CA GLY A 29 5.31 -1.80 8.46
C GLY A 29 4.92 -2.65 7.24
N GLY A 30 3.89 -2.25 6.51
CA GLY A 30 3.50 -2.89 5.24
C GLY A 30 2.00 -3.10 5.08
N LEU A 31 1.62 -3.87 4.06
CA LEU A 31 0.22 -4.14 3.68
C LEU A 31 -0.15 -5.63 3.78
N ASP A 32 0.71 -6.44 4.38
CA ASP A 32 0.50 -7.87 4.60
C ASP A 32 -0.73 -8.15 5.48
N THR A 33 -1.55 -9.14 5.17
CA THR A 33 -2.66 -9.54 6.05
C THR A 33 -2.15 -10.21 7.33
N ARG A 34 -2.58 -9.72 8.50
CA ARG A 34 -2.15 -10.25 9.82
C ARG A 34 -3.25 -10.99 10.60
N TRP A 35 -4.43 -11.11 10.01
CA TRP A 35 -5.59 -11.82 10.56
C TRP A 35 -6.00 -11.31 11.96
N ASN A 36 -5.83 -10.01 12.20
CA ASN A 36 -6.25 -9.39 13.44
C ASN A 36 -6.78 -7.96 13.19
N ASP A 37 -7.83 -7.60 13.93
CA ASP A 37 -8.56 -6.36 13.67
C ASP A 37 -7.70 -5.10 13.89
N THR A 38 -6.78 -5.15 14.85
CA THR A 38 -5.96 -3.98 15.20
C THR A 38 -4.99 -3.63 14.08
N ASP A 39 -4.34 -4.63 13.50
CA ASP A 39 -3.39 -4.40 12.41
C ASP A 39 -4.11 -4.27 11.06
N ASP A 40 -5.15 -5.04 10.77
CA ASP A 40 -5.74 -5.10 9.42
C ASP A 40 -6.76 -3.98 9.13
N PHE A 41 -7.16 -3.20 10.14
CA PHE A 41 -8.08 -2.07 9.98
C PHE A 41 -7.51 -0.75 10.52
N PRO A 42 -6.37 -0.27 9.97
CA PRO A 42 -5.79 1.00 10.39
C PRO A 42 -6.68 2.19 9.97
N GLU A 43 -6.71 3.22 10.80
CA GLU A 43 -7.30 4.50 10.42
C GLU A 43 -6.41 5.20 9.41
N VAL A 44 -6.93 5.41 8.20
CA VAL A 44 -6.21 6.08 7.10
C VAL A 44 -6.89 7.38 6.72
N SER A 45 -6.08 8.40 6.44
CA SER A 45 -6.62 9.71 6.05
C SER A 45 -7.06 9.75 4.59
N VAL A 46 -8.10 10.55 4.28
CA VAL A 46 -8.53 10.78 2.88
C VAL A 46 -7.40 11.37 2.03
N TRP A 47 -6.53 12.19 2.64
CA TRP A 47 -5.36 12.76 1.95
C TRP A 47 -4.30 11.71 1.65
N GLY A 48 -4.03 10.79 2.59
CA GLY A 48 -3.17 9.63 2.37
C GLY A 48 -3.67 8.77 1.21
N ILE A 49 -4.96 8.41 1.21
CA ILE A 49 -5.59 7.66 0.11
C ILE A 49 -5.40 8.36 -1.24
N ARG A 50 -5.67 9.67 -1.30
CA ARG A 50 -5.50 10.46 -2.54
C ARG A 50 -4.05 10.40 -3.05
N GLU A 51 -3.07 10.50 -2.15
CA GLU A 51 -1.65 10.48 -2.53
C GLU A 51 -1.20 9.09 -2.98
N MET A 52 -1.65 8.02 -2.31
CA MET A 52 -1.39 6.64 -2.72
C MET A 52 -1.88 6.38 -4.15
N LEU A 53 -3.12 6.77 -4.46
CA LEU A 53 -3.71 6.62 -5.79
C LEU A 53 -2.93 7.39 -6.86
N ARG A 54 -2.56 8.63 -6.57
CA ARG A 54 -1.78 9.47 -7.49
C ARG A 54 -0.41 8.84 -7.79
N LYS A 55 0.30 8.39 -6.74
CA LYS A 55 1.63 7.79 -6.87
C LYS A 55 1.61 6.43 -7.55
N ALA A 56 0.62 5.60 -7.27
CA ALA A 56 0.41 4.34 -7.98
C ALA A 56 0.17 4.57 -9.48
N TYR A 57 -0.62 5.59 -9.83
CA TYR A 57 -0.83 5.98 -11.23
C TYR A 57 0.46 6.47 -11.91
N GLU A 58 1.26 7.32 -11.23
CA GLU A 58 2.56 7.78 -11.73
C GLU A 58 3.54 6.62 -11.96
N LEU A 59 3.58 5.65 -11.03
CA LEU A 59 4.39 4.45 -11.16
C LEU A 59 4.00 3.65 -12.40
N GLY A 60 2.71 3.34 -12.57
CA GLY A 60 2.22 2.59 -13.72
C GLY A 60 2.43 3.31 -15.07
N LYS A 61 2.53 4.63 -15.08
CA LYS A 61 2.92 5.40 -16.28
C LYS A 61 4.40 5.27 -16.62
N ALA A 62 5.27 5.14 -15.60
CA ALA A 62 6.71 5.08 -15.77
C ALA A 62 7.22 3.68 -16.13
N GLU A 63 6.47 2.63 -15.78
CA GLU A 63 6.82 1.23 -16.10
C GLU A 63 6.35 0.79 -17.51
N LYS A 64 5.91 1.74 -18.36
CA LYS A 64 5.49 1.50 -19.75
C LYS A 64 6.64 1.51 -20.75
#